data_AF-A0ABD0QSW2-F1
#
_entry.id   AF-A0ABD0QSW2-F1
#
_cell.length_a   1.000
_cell.length_b   1.000
_cell.length_c   1.000
_cell.angle_alpha   90.00
_cell.angle_beta   90.00
_cell.angle_gamma   90.00
#
_symmetry.space_group_name_H-M   'P 1'
#
loop_
_entity.id
_entity.type
_entity.pdbx_description
1 polymer ?
#
loop_
_entity_poly.entity_id
_entity_poly.type
_entity_poly.pdbx_seq_one_letter_code
_entity_poly.pdbx_strand_id
1 'polypeptide(L)' 'MDDYLYPIIVEGDWRPEHAKSVKNKLQIYFQSKKKSQGGDCFVQCNDGSNSATIQFKSLD' A
#
# COMPACT_ATOMS: atom_id res chain seq x y z
N MET A 1 11.66 -12.08 12.94
CA MET A 1 10.36 -11.82 12.30
C MET A 1 10.33 -10.34 12.06
N ASP A 2 10.63 -9.91 10.84
CA ASP A 2 10.55 -8.50 10.44
C ASP A 2 9.09 -8.07 10.54
N ASP A 3 8.75 -7.46 11.66
CA ASP A 3 7.39 -7.15 12.02
C ASP A 3 6.96 -5.90 11.22
N TYR A 4 6.03 -6.09 10.28
CA TYR A 4 5.42 -5.01 9.52
C TYR A 4 4.47 -4.23 10.44
N LEU A 5 5.04 -3.50 11.39
CA LEU A 5 4.39 -2.95 12.58
C LEU A 5 3.39 -1.82 12.31
N TYR A 6 3.40 -1.26 11.09
CA TYR A 6 2.63 -0.07 10.73
C TYR A 6 1.76 -0.31 9.50
N PRO A 7 0.64 -1.07 9.64
CA PRO A 7 -0.34 -1.21 8.58
C PRO A 7 -1.15 0.09 8.41
N ILE A 8 -1.17 0.63 7.20
CA ILE A 8 -2.01 1.76 6.79
C ILE A 8 -3.13 1.22 5.90
N ILE A 9 -4.38 1.53 6.24
CA ILE A 9 -5.52 1.22 5.40
C ILE A 9 -5.83 2.45 4.55
N VAL A 10 -5.85 2.26 3.24
CA VAL A 10 -6.28 3.28 2.28
C VAL A 10 -7.61 2.82 1.71
N GLU A 11 -8.61 3.67 1.84
CA GLU A 11 -9.95 3.46 1.29
C GLU A 11 -10.20 4.45 0.16
N GLY A 12 -10.99 4.07 -0.83
CA GLY A 12 -11.37 4.99 -1.90
C GLY A 12 -12.36 4.38 -2.87
N ASP A 13 -12.97 5.18 -3.74
CA ASP A 13 -13.98 4.72 -4.69
C ASP A 13 -13.34 4.14 -5.97
N TRP A 14 -12.43 3.17 -5.83
CA TRP A 14 -11.92 2.45 -7.00
C TRP A 14 -12.75 1.21 -7.28
N ARG A 15 -13.14 1.05 -8.54
CA ARG A 15 -13.81 -0.16 -9.00
C ARG A 15 -12.87 -1.38 -8.91
N PRO A 16 -13.40 -2.60 -8.72
CA PRO A 16 -12.59 -3.81 -8.63
C PRO A 16 -11.71 -4.05 -9.88
N GLU A 17 -12.18 -3.63 -11.06
CA GLU A 17 -11.40 -3.63 -12.31
C GLU A 17 -10.09 -2.81 -12.22
N HIS A 18 -10.03 -1.83 -11.33
CA HIS A 18 -8.88 -0.97 -11.12
C HIS A 18 -8.03 -1.38 -9.92
N ALA A 19 -8.42 -2.39 -9.14
CA ALA A 19 -7.72 -2.81 -7.93
C ALA A 19 -6.23 -3.09 -8.19
N LYS A 20 -5.90 -3.75 -9.31
CA LYS A 20 -4.51 -4.02 -9.71
C LYS A 20 -3.73 -2.73 -10.04
N SER A 21 -4.38 -1.77 -10.69
CA SER A 21 -3.77 -0.48 -11.04
C SER A 21 -3.56 0.38 -9.80
N VAL A 22 -4.55 0.41 -8.90
CA VAL A 22 -4.47 1.09 -7.60
C VAL A 22 -3.35 0.49 -6.75
N LYS A 23 -3.27 -0.85 -6.64
CA LYS A 23 -2.18 -1.54 -5.95
C LYS A 23 -0.81 -1.04 -6.42
N ASN A 24 -0.59 -1.02 -7.74
CA ASN A 24 0.69 -0.60 -8.30
C ASN A 24 0.97 0.89 -8.05
N LYS A 25 -0.03 1.77 -8.19
CA LYS A 25 0.11 3.21 -7.91
C LYS A 25 0.42 3.47 -6.44
N LEU A 26 -0.28 2.82 -5.52
CA LEU A 26 -0.04 2.94 -4.09
C LEU A 26 1.37 2.47 -3.75
N GLN A 27 1.80 1.31 -4.28
CA GLN A 27 3.14 0.80 -4.06
C GLN A 27 4.21 1.78 -4.55
N ILE A 28 4.12 2.28 -5.78
CA ILE A 28 5.07 3.26 -6.33
C ILE A 28 5.06 4.56 -5.50
N TYR A 29 3.89 5.02 -5.05
CA TYR A 29 3.75 6.24 -4.27
C TYR A 29 4.42 6.12 -2.89
N PHE A 30 4.14 5.03 -2.18
CA PHE A 30 4.65 4.78 -0.83
C PHE A 30 6.11 4.31 -0.80
N GLN A 31 6.61 3.68 -1.86
CA GLN A 31 8.05 3.39 -2.02
C GLN A 31 8.86 4.61 -2.48
N SER A 32 8.21 5.66 -3.00
CA SER A 32 8.91 6.83 -3.48
C SER A 32 9.32 7.75 -2.32
N LYS A 33 10.62 7.75 -2.01
CA LYS A 33 11.23 8.71 -1.07
C LYS A 33 10.88 10.17 -1.36
N LYS A 34 10.66 10.55 -2.64
CA LYS A 34 10.31 11.92 -3.01
C LYS A 34 8.83 12.28 -2.76
N LYS A 35 7.92 11.30 -2.78
CA LYS A 35 6.47 11.57 -2.67
C LYS A 35 5.95 11.40 -1.25
N SER A 36 6.45 10.40 -0.54
CA SER A 36 5.94 10.00 0.77
C SER A 36 7.05 9.90 1.84
N GLN A 37 8.30 10.23 1.48
CA GLN A 37 9.48 9.97 2.32
C GLN A 37 9.64 8.49 2.73
N GLY A 38 8.93 7.59 2.06
CA GLY A 38 8.79 6.20 2.47
C GLY A 38 9.98 5.30 2.17
N GLY A 39 9.80 4.02 2.49
CA GLY A 39 10.79 2.94 2.35
C GLY A 39 10.17 1.69 1.70
N ASP A 40 10.72 0.52 2.01
CA ASP A 40 10.19 -0.74 1.47
C ASP A 40 8.81 -1.03 2.08
N CYS A 41 7.79 -1.16 1.22
CA CYS A 41 6.41 -1.38 1.65
C CYS A 41 5.73 -2.43 0.77
N PHE A 42 4.80 -3.16 1.38
CA PHE A 42 3.96 -4.15 0.72
C PHE A 42 2.51 -3.65 0.64
N VAL A 43 1.88 -3.79 -0.53
CA VAL A 43 0.47 -3.39 -0.74
C VAL A 43 -0.39 -4.61 -1.00
N GLN A 44 -1.40 -4.80 -0.15
CA GLN A 44 -2.42 -5.83 -0.28
C GLN A 44 -3.77 -5.17 -0.57
N CYS A 45 -4.31 -5.37 -1.77
CA CYS A 45 -5.69 -5.00 -2.09
C CYS A 45 -6.57 -6.21 -1.82
N ASN A 46 -7.69 -6.01 -1.14
CA ASN A 46 -8.65 -7.09 -0.92
C ASN A 46 -9.59 -7.16 -2.11
N ASP A 47 -9.61 -8.30 -2.83
CA ASP A 47 -10.51 -8.51 -3.96
C ASP A 47 -11.96 -8.44 -3.46
N GLY A 48 -12.67 -7.36 -3.83
CA GLY A 48 -14.05 -7.10 -3.43
C GLY A 48 -14.22 -6.00 -2.38
N SER A 49 -13.14 -5.44 -1.83
CA SER A 49 -13.20 -4.22 -1.01
C SER A 49 -12.53 -3.07 -1.75
N ASN A 50 -13.13 -1.88 -1.69
CA ASN A 50 -12.52 -0.67 -2.23
C ASN A 50 -11.46 -0.11 -1.26
N SER A 51 -10.67 -1.02 -0.67
CA SER A 51 -9.66 -0.73 0.34
C SER A 51 -8.39 -1.54 0.09
N ALA A 52 -7.27 -0.95 0.49
CA ALA A 52 -5.92 -1.50 0.33
C ALA A 52 -5.16 -1.31 1.63
N THR A 53 -4.47 -2.36 2.08
CA THR A 53 -3.61 -2.32 3.25
C THR A 53 -2.16 -2.20 2.80
N ILE A 54 -1.46 -1.19 3.30
CA ILE A 54 -0.04 -0.94 3.05
C ILE A 54 0.72 -1.23 4.33
N GLN A 55 1.70 -2.12 4.23
CA GLN A 55 2.55 -2.54 5.32
C GLN A 55 3.96 -2.01 5.08
N PHE A 56 4.44 -1.15 5.97
CA PHE A 56 5.81 -0.64 5.90
C PHE A 56 6.75 -1.56 6.67
N LYS A 57 7.91 -1.85 6.08
CA LYS A 57 8.99 -2.48 6.82
C LYS A 57 9.55 -1.45 7.81
N SER A 58 9.64 -1.82 9.09
CA SER A 58 10.36 -0.99 10.07
C SER A 58 11.80 -0.81 9.60
N LEU A 59 12.32 0.43 9.63
CA LEU A 59 13.77 0.62 9.50
C LEU A 59 14.42 -0.13 10.67
N ASP A 60 15.36 -1.01 10.35
CA ASP A 60 16.40 -1.41 11.31
C ASP A 60 17.22 -0.16 11.70
#